data_AF-A0A936VMW3-F1
#
_entry.id   AF-A0A936VMW3-F1
#
_cell.length_a   1.000
_cell.length_b   1.000
_cell.length_c   1.000
_cell.angle_alpha   90.00
_cell.angle_beta   90.00
_cell.angle_gamma   90.00
#
_symmetry.space_group_name_H-M   'P 1'
#
loop_
_entity.id
_entity.type
_entity.pdbx_description
1 polymer ?
#
loop_
_entity_poly.entity_id
_entity_poly.type
_entity_poly.pdbx_seq_one_letter_code
_entity_poly.pdbx_strand_id
1 'polypeptide(L)'
;MFQQMLNASRAVLLHPSAATFEEHERNDLRWATIYVAISAVVSAILGAISFALNRPYLEQQMRDLQDRLNGQPLPPFANTLMGGQSLTGTILMSLAFTIFAFFVWTGLIYGLGRLFSGTGAFGELAYDIALFWAPIAVIRGLIGVISIGPIAAIGGLIGLIVGLYNVYLSWLSIQSGMNLPGGKAAAVIAIPLVVLLLGCCAIVIVSLVAIASVSQS
;
A
#
# COMPACT_ATOMS: atom_id res chain seq x y z
N MET A 1 1.25 24.82 6.31
CA MET A 1 0.45 23.66 5.84
C MET A 1 1.11 22.33 6.14
N PHE A 2 2.32 22.03 5.64
CA PHE A 2 3.00 20.76 5.92
C PHE A 2 3.07 20.38 7.42
N GLN A 3 3.49 21.31 8.29
CA GLN A 3 3.51 21.08 9.74
C GLN A 3 2.12 20.77 10.33
N GLN A 4 1.07 21.38 9.79
CA GLN A 4 -0.30 21.11 10.23
C GLN A 4 -0.71 19.69 9.84
N MET A 5 -0.39 19.24 8.63
CA MET A 5 -0.64 17.86 8.20
C MET A 5 0.14 16.85 9.04
N LEU A 6 1.39 17.14 9.42
CA LEU A 6 2.16 16.28 10.32
C LEU A 6 1.50 16.16 11.71
N ASN A 7 1.04 17.28 12.27
CA ASN A 7 0.35 17.29 13.56
C ASN A 7 -0.99 16.51 13.46
N ALA A 8 -1.76 16.73 12.41
CA ALA A 8 -3.00 16.02 12.13
C ALA A 8 -2.77 14.52 11.93
N SER A 9 -1.74 14.15 11.16
CA SER A 9 -1.30 12.76 10.96
C SER A 9 -1.01 12.08 12.30
N ARG A 10 -0.28 12.77 13.18
CA ARG A 10 0.01 12.26 14.52
C ARG A 10 -1.27 12.07 15.34
N ALA A 11 -2.22 13.01 15.28
CA ALA A 11 -3.48 12.90 15.98
C ALA A 11 -4.29 11.67 15.52
N VAL A 12 -4.51 11.52 14.20
CA VAL A 12 -5.29 10.39 13.65
C VAL A 12 -4.58 9.04 13.83
N LEU A 13 -3.25 9.01 13.86
CA LEU A 13 -2.48 7.78 14.06
C LEU A 13 -2.43 7.33 15.53
N LEU A 14 -2.46 8.25 16.50
CA LEU A 14 -2.30 7.91 17.92
C LEU A 14 -3.63 7.86 18.67
N HIS A 15 -4.62 8.65 18.24
CA HIS A 15 -5.94 8.74 18.85
C HIS A 15 -7.02 8.63 17.75
N PRO A 16 -7.09 7.50 17.03
CA PRO A 16 -7.97 7.34 15.89
C PRO A 16 -9.45 7.34 16.31
N SER A 17 -10.22 8.27 15.75
CA SER A 17 -11.69 8.27 15.82
C SER A 17 -12.25 9.10 14.68
N ALA A 18 -13.50 8.88 14.27
CA ALA A 18 -14.15 9.70 13.25
C ALA A 18 -14.14 11.19 13.62
N ALA A 19 -14.38 11.51 14.90
CA ALA A 19 -14.30 12.88 15.40
C ALA A 19 -12.89 13.49 15.28
N THR A 20 -11.83 12.68 15.50
CA THR A 20 -10.44 13.14 15.31
C THR A 20 -10.17 13.49 13.85
N PHE A 21 -10.72 12.72 12.91
CA PHE A 21 -10.63 13.03 11.48
C PHE A 21 -11.40 14.31 11.16
N GLU A 22 -12.67 14.43 11.58
CA GLU A 22 -13.49 15.62 11.38
C GLU A 22 -12.83 16.91 11.92
N GLU A 23 -12.18 16.84 13.09
CA GLU A 23 -11.45 17.98 13.66
C GLU A 23 -10.31 18.49 12.77
N HIS A 24 -9.65 17.57 12.05
CA HIS A 24 -8.49 17.86 11.22
C HIS A 24 -8.80 17.92 9.72
N GLU A 25 -10.05 17.63 9.34
CA GLU A 25 -10.53 17.55 7.97
C GLU A 25 -10.38 18.90 7.26
N ARG A 26 -9.97 18.85 5.99
CA ARG A 26 -9.96 20.00 5.10
C ARG A 26 -10.28 19.59 3.67
N ASN A 27 -11.07 20.42 2.99
CA ASN A 27 -11.29 20.28 1.55
C ASN A 27 -10.09 20.84 0.75
N ASP A 28 -8.94 20.18 0.85
CA ASP A 28 -7.69 20.64 0.24
C ASP A 28 -6.97 19.52 -0.50
N LEU A 29 -7.48 19.21 -1.69
CA LEU A 29 -6.92 18.17 -2.56
C LEU A 29 -5.47 18.46 -2.95
N ARG A 30 -5.09 19.74 -3.09
CA ARG A 30 -3.74 20.13 -3.46
C ARG A 30 -2.75 19.70 -2.39
N TRP A 31 -3.03 20.00 -1.12
CA TRP A 31 -2.15 19.61 -0.03
C TRP A 31 -2.17 18.11 0.24
N ALA A 32 -3.31 17.43 0.09
CA ALA A 32 -3.38 15.97 0.11
C ALA A 32 -2.40 15.36 -0.90
N THR A 33 -2.42 15.86 -2.14
CA THR A 33 -1.54 15.39 -3.22
C THR A 33 -0.07 15.66 -2.93
N ILE A 34 0.27 16.87 -2.47
CA ILE A 34 1.66 17.24 -2.12
C ILE A 34 2.18 16.33 -1.01
N TYR A 35 1.37 16.07 0.01
CA TYR A 35 1.77 15.26 1.15
C TYR A 35 2.03 13.80 0.77
N VAL A 36 1.14 13.21 -0.05
CA VAL A 36 1.31 11.88 -0.64
C VAL A 36 2.54 11.82 -1.56
N ALA A 37 2.81 12.87 -2.34
CA ALA A 37 3.98 12.93 -3.20
C ALA A 37 5.30 12.96 -2.42
N ILE A 38 5.35 13.74 -1.34
CA ILE A 38 6.51 13.77 -0.45
C ILE A 38 6.74 12.39 0.17
N SER A 39 5.69 11.73 0.69
CA SER A 39 5.84 10.40 1.26
C SER A 39 6.22 9.35 0.20
N ALA A 40 5.68 9.44 -1.01
CA ALA A 40 6.03 8.54 -2.12
C ALA A 40 7.53 8.63 -2.46
N VAL A 41 8.10 9.85 -2.50
CA VAL A 41 9.54 10.04 -2.71
C VAL A 41 10.35 9.41 -1.59
N VAL A 42 9.98 9.68 -0.33
CA VAL A 42 10.69 9.11 0.83
C VAL A 42 10.60 7.59 0.83
N SER A 43 9.40 7.02 0.61
CA SER A 43 9.18 5.58 0.54
C SER A 43 9.94 4.93 -0.63
N ALA A 44 10.03 5.58 -1.78
CA ALA A 44 10.80 5.08 -2.92
C ALA A 44 12.31 5.02 -2.61
N ILE A 45 12.85 6.03 -1.94
CA ILE A 45 14.25 6.05 -1.47
C ILE A 45 14.49 4.92 -0.47
N LEU A 46 13.61 4.78 0.53
CA LEU A 46 13.71 3.71 1.53
C LEU A 46 13.58 2.33 0.89
N GLY A 47 12.69 2.17 -0.09
CA GLY A 47 12.54 0.94 -0.86
C GLY A 47 13.80 0.60 -1.68
N ALA A 48 14.43 1.59 -2.31
CA ALA A 48 15.68 1.39 -3.03
C ALA A 48 16.82 0.97 -2.09
N ILE A 49 16.91 1.59 -0.91
CA ILE A 49 17.87 1.21 0.14
C ILE A 49 17.59 -0.22 0.62
N SER A 50 16.35 -0.53 0.97
CA SER A 50 15.93 -1.87 1.38
C SER A 50 16.30 -2.92 0.33
N PHE A 51 16.03 -2.64 -0.94
CA PHE A 51 16.37 -3.54 -2.04
C PHE A 51 17.88 -3.75 -2.14
N ALA A 52 18.68 -2.68 -2.09
CA ALA A 52 20.14 -2.78 -2.14
C ALA A 52 20.70 -3.60 -0.96
N LEU A 53 20.13 -3.45 0.24
CA LEU A 53 20.53 -4.20 1.43
C LEU A 53 20.10 -5.68 1.39
N ASN A 54 18.95 -5.98 0.77
CA ASN A 54 18.41 -7.34 0.69
C ASN A 54 18.93 -8.16 -0.49
N ARG A 55 19.54 -7.52 -1.50
CA ARG A 55 20.17 -8.18 -2.67
C ARG A 55 20.99 -9.44 -2.35
N PRO A 56 21.98 -9.43 -1.44
CA PRO A 56 22.80 -10.62 -1.19
C PRO A 56 21.99 -11.79 -0.61
N TYR A 57 21.01 -11.50 0.24
CA TYR A 57 20.12 -12.51 0.82
C TYR A 57 19.16 -13.09 -0.23
N LEU A 58 18.62 -12.24 -1.12
CA LEU A 58 17.78 -12.68 -2.24
C LEU A 58 18.58 -13.58 -3.19
N GLU A 59 19.81 -13.20 -3.54
CA GLU A 59 20.68 -14.02 -4.39
C GLU A 59 21.01 -15.37 -3.75
N GLN A 60 21.19 -15.41 -2.42
CA GLN A 60 21.38 -16.66 -1.70
C GLN A 60 20.12 -17.53 -1.75
N GLN A 61 18.94 -16.99 -1.47
CA GLN A 61 17.69 -17.74 -1.56
C GLN A 61 17.44 -18.28 -2.97
N MET A 62 17.80 -17.51 -4.01
CA MET A 62 17.69 -17.95 -5.40
C MET A 62 18.61 -19.12 -5.73
N ARG A 63 19.86 -19.10 -5.24
CA ARG A 63 20.79 -20.22 -5.38
C ARG A 63 20.24 -21.48 -4.69
N ASP A 64 19.81 -21.35 -3.44
CA ASP A 64 19.24 -22.47 -2.68
C ASP A 64 17.97 -23.04 -3.34
N LEU A 65 17.13 -22.19 -3.94
CA LEU A 65 15.95 -22.61 -4.70
C LEU A 65 16.33 -23.34 -5.99
N GLN A 66 17.33 -22.84 -6.74
CA GLN A 66 17.81 -23.49 -7.95
C GLN A 66 18.41 -24.87 -7.64
N ASP A 67 19.15 -24.99 -6.53
CA ASP A 67 19.69 -26.27 -6.07
C ASP A 67 18.57 -27.27 -5.74
N ARG A 68 17.47 -26.80 -5.12
CA ARG A 68 16.27 -27.63 -4.85
C ARG A 68 15.50 -28.02 -6.12
N LEU A 69 15.61 -27.22 -7.18
CA LEU A 69 14.97 -27.46 -8.47
C LEU A 69 15.89 -28.19 -9.48
N ASN A 70 16.96 -28.85 -9.00
CA ASN A 70 17.93 -29.56 -9.83
C ASN A 70 18.52 -28.68 -10.96
N GLY A 71 18.71 -27.39 -10.71
CA GLY A 71 19.28 -26.45 -11.68
C GLY A 71 18.34 -26.01 -12.79
N GLN A 72 17.04 -26.32 -12.72
CA GLN A 72 16.06 -25.77 -13.67
C GLN A 72 15.96 -24.25 -13.49
N PRO A 73 16.04 -23.46 -14.58
CA PRO A 73 15.92 -22.02 -14.50
C PRO A 73 14.52 -21.64 -14.00
N LEU A 74 14.47 -20.71 -13.05
CA LEU A 74 13.21 -20.16 -12.57
C LEU A 74 12.47 -19.50 -13.75
N PRO A 75 11.14 -19.66 -13.83
CA PRO A 75 10.36 -19.04 -14.90
C PRO A 75 10.57 -17.51 -14.92
N PRO A 76 10.56 -16.86 -16.10
CA PRO A 76 10.96 -15.45 -16.25
C PRO A 76 10.23 -14.46 -15.32
N PHE A 77 8.98 -14.76 -14.96
CA PHE A 77 8.21 -13.93 -14.03
C PHE A 77 8.82 -13.97 -12.61
N ALA A 78 9.33 -15.12 -12.15
CA ALA A 78 9.93 -15.27 -10.83
C ALA A 78 11.23 -14.45 -10.73
N ASN A 79 12.05 -14.48 -11.78
CA ASN A 79 13.23 -13.61 -11.88
C ASN A 79 12.85 -12.12 -11.84
N THR A 80 11.74 -11.74 -12.46
CA THR A 80 11.24 -10.34 -12.43
C THR A 80 10.76 -9.94 -11.04
N LEU A 81 10.03 -10.81 -10.34
CA LEU A 81 9.49 -10.55 -9.00
C LEU A 81 10.57 -10.51 -7.91
N MET A 82 11.67 -11.24 -8.08
CA MET A 82 12.63 -11.50 -7.02
C MET A 82 13.98 -10.75 -7.16
N GLY A 83 14.21 -9.99 -8.23
CA GLY A 83 15.44 -9.19 -8.35
C GLY A 83 15.88 -8.72 -9.73
N GLY A 84 15.15 -9.09 -10.79
CA GLY A 84 15.48 -8.74 -12.18
C GLY A 84 15.19 -7.30 -12.58
N GLN A 85 14.61 -6.48 -11.69
CA GLN A 85 14.25 -5.10 -12.02
C GLN A 85 15.43 -4.14 -11.86
N SER A 86 15.58 -3.22 -12.81
CA SER A 86 16.51 -2.09 -12.70
C SER A 86 16.02 -1.13 -11.61
N LEU A 87 16.89 -0.79 -10.66
CA LEU A 87 16.60 0.16 -9.57
C LEU A 87 15.98 1.48 -10.09
N THR A 88 16.56 2.05 -11.15
CA THR A 88 16.10 3.31 -11.75
C THR A 88 14.68 3.21 -12.32
N GLY A 89 14.40 2.14 -13.07
CA GLY A 89 13.06 1.90 -13.64
C GLY A 89 12.00 1.71 -12.55
N THR A 90 12.33 0.96 -11.50
CA THR A 90 11.41 0.72 -10.38
C THR A 90 11.07 2.00 -9.63
N ILE A 91 12.06 2.85 -9.34
CA ILE A 91 11.83 4.11 -8.61
C ILE A 91 10.92 5.04 -9.41
N LEU A 92 11.26 5.33 -10.68
CA LEU A 92 10.48 6.26 -11.50
C LEU A 92 9.04 5.76 -11.73
N MET A 93 8.88 4.46 -12.02
CA MET A 93 7.56 3.86 -12.20
C MET A 93 6.76 3.87 -10.90
N SER A 94 7.40 3.61 -9.76
CA SER A 94 6.73 3.59 -8.45
C SER A 94 6.16 4.96 -8.05
N LEU A 95 6.87 6.04 -8.37
CA LEU A 95 6.44 7.41 -8.07
C LEU A 95 5.17 7.77 -8.83
N ALA A 96 5.20 7.63 -10.16
CA ALA A 96 4.05 7.93 -11.01
C ALA A 96 2.86 7.02 -10.67
N PHE A 97 3.13 5.72 -10.49
CA PHE A 97 2.12 4.74 -10.12
C PHE A 97 1.50 5.04 -8.75
N THR A 98 2.27 5.47 -7.77
CA THR A 98 1.78 5.76 -6.41
C THR A 98 0.78 6.90 -6.41
N ILE A 99 1.09 8.00 -7.11
CA ILE A 99 0.17 9.14 -7.23
C ILE A 99 -1.09 8.72 -7.97
N PHE A 100 -0.93 8.03 -9.10
CA PHE A 100 -2.06 7.50 -9.86
C PHE A 100 -2.94 6.58 -9.01
N ALA A 101 -2.34 5.61 -8.32
CA ALA A 101 -3.03 4.65 -7.46
C ALA A 101 -3.74 5.34 -6.30
N PHE A 102 -3.15 6.37 -5.70
CA PHE A 102 -3.80 7.17 -4.65
C PHE A 102 -5.11 7.80 -5.16
N PHE A 103 -5.09 8.41 -6.34
CA PHE A 103 -6.30 9.01 -6.93
C PHE A 103 -7.33 7.97 -7.38
N VAL A 104 -6.89 6.86 -7.96
CA VAL A 104 -7.79 5.76 -8.36
C VAL A 104 -8.46 5.15 -7.13
N TRP A 105 -7.69 4.87 -6.09
CA TRP A 105 -8.20 4.32 -4.84
C TRP A 105 -9.17 5.28 -4.16
N THR A 106 -8.76 6.53 -3.95
CA THR A 106 -9.60 7.56 -3.34
C THR A 106 -10.86 7.83 -4.18
N GLY A 107 -10.73 7.86 -5.51
CA GLY A 107 -11.84 8.04 -6.45
C GLY A 107 -12.84 6.89 -6.40
N LEU A 108 -12.35 5.65 -6.30
CA LEU A 108 -13.19 4.47 -6.12
C LEU A 108 -13.96 4.54 -4.80
N ILE A 109 -13.27 4.85 -3.70
CA ILE A 109 -13.90 4.97 -2.38
C ILE A 109 -14.91 6.11 -2.34
N TYR A 110 -14.59 7.25 -2.95
CA TYR A 110 -15.51 8.37 -3.09
C TYR A 110 -16.76 7.98 -3.88
N GLY A 111 -16.60 7.32 -5.03
CA GLY A 111 -17.70 6.87 -5.87
C GLY A 111 -18.62 5.88 -5.15
N LEU A 112 -18.03 4.91 -4.44
CA LEU A 112 -18.78 3.99 -3.58
C LEU A 112 -19.46 4.75 -2.43
N GLY A 113 -18.77 5.65 -1.74
CA GLY A 113 -19.34 6.46 -0.67
C GLY A 113 -20.57 7.25 -1.15
N ARG A 114 -20.52 7.84 -2.34
CA ARG A 114 -21.67 8.49 -2.98
C ARG A 114 -22.82 7.52 -3.26
N LEU A 115 -22.53 6.31 -3.73
CA LEU A 115 -23.54 5.25 -3.93
C LEU A 115 -24.24 4.87 -2.62
N PHE A 116 -23.54 4.91 -1.49
CA PHE A 116 -24.09 4.68 -0.14
C PHE A 116 -24.70 5.93 0.52
N SER A 117 -24.95 6.98 -0.27
CA SER A 117 -25.55 8.27 0.14
C SER A 117 -24.62 9.18 0.97
N GLY A 118 -23.30 9.07 0.81
CA GLY A 118 -22.33 9.96 1.44
C GLY A 118 -22.38 11.37 0.86
N THR A 119 -22.16 12.38 1.71
CA THR A 119 -22.33 13.79 1.34
C THR A 119 -21.01 14.55 1.17
N GLY A 120 -19.91 14.05 1.75
CA GLY A 120 -18.62 14.74 1.77
C GLY A 120 -17.97 14.96 0.40
N ALA A 121 -16.98 15.85 0.37
CA ALA A 121 -16.28 16.25 -0.85
C ALA A 121 -15.08 15.35 -1.16
N PHE A 122 -14.71 15.26 -2.43
CA PHE A 122 -13.54 14.47 -2.84
C PHE A 122 -12.25 14.96 -2.19
N GLY A 123 -12.08 16.28 -2.05
CA GLY A 123 -10.90 16.87 -1.41
C GLY A 123 -10.82 16.58 0.09
N GLU A 124 -11.95 16.50 0.80
CA GLU A 124 -12.03 16.15 2.23
C GLU A 124 -11.57 14.71 2.44
N LEU A 125 -12.18 13.75 1.71
CA LEU A 125 -11.79 12.35 1.76
C LEU A 125 -10.31 12.13 1.37
N ALA A 126 -9.84 12.79 0.30
CA ALA A 126 -8.46 12.68 -0.12
C ALA A 126 -7.49 13.21 0.95
N TYR A 127 -7.84 14.32 1.60
CA TYR A 127 -7.05 14.91 2.66
C TYR A 127 -6.98 13.97 3.88
N ASP A 128 -8.12 13.46 4.34
CA ASP A 128 -8.19 12.51 5.45
C ASP A 128 -7.39 11.23 5.19
N ILE A 129 -7.50 10.66 3.99
CA ILE A 129 -6.71 9.47 3.60
C ILE A 129 -5.22 9.80 3.59
N ALA A 130 -4.82 10.96 3.08
CA ALA A 130 -3.42 11.37 3.06
C ALA A 130 -2.81 11.49 4.46
N LEU A 131 -3.58 11.87 5.48
CA LEU A 131 -3.11 12.05 6.86
C LEU A 131 -2.52 10.76 7.46
N PHE A 132 -3.07 9.59 7.13
CA PHE A 132 -2.49 8.32 7.61
C PHE A 132 -1.69 7.59 6.55
N TRP A 133 -2.08 7.68 5.28
CA TRP A 133 -1.42 6.92 4.21
C TRP A 133 0.04 7.35 4.04
N ALA A 134 0.30 8.66 4.04
CA ALA A 134 1.63 9.22 3.88
C ALA A 134 2.62 8.74 4.96
N PRO A 135 2.35 8.91 6.27
CA PRO A 135 3.25 8.39 7.30
C PRO A 135 3.32 6.86 7.32
N ILE A 136 2.23 6.13 7.04
CA ILE A 136 2.26 4.66 6.97
C ILE A 136 3.16 4.20 5.82
N ALA A 137 3.14 4.86 4.66
CA ALA A 137 4.02 4.54 3.55
C ALA A 137 5.51 4.66 3.94
N VAL A 138 5.86 5.69 4.71
CA VAL A 138 7.23 5.87 5.24
C VAL A 138 7.56 4.77 6.25
N ILE A 139 6.65 4.47 7.18
CA ILE A 139 6.83 3.38 8.16
C ILE A 139 7.04 2.03 7.44
N ARG A 140 6.27 1.75 6.39
CA ARG A 140 6.46 0.53 5.57
C ARG A 140 7.82 0.50 4.89
N GLY A 141 8.29 1.63 4.36
CA GLY A 141 9.65 1.75 3.81
C GLY A 141 10.71 1.43 4.86
N LEU A 142 10.56 1.97 6.08
CA LEU A 142 11.47 1.69 7.19
C LEU A 142 11.44 0.22 7.61
N ILE A 143 10.25 -0.39 7.69
CA ILE A 143 10.10 -1.84 7.94
C ILE A 143 10.90 -2.62 6.89
N GLY A 144 10.78 -2.27 5.60
CA GLY A 144 11.56 -2.92 4.54
C GLY A 144 13.07 -2.80 4.74
N VAL A 145 13.56 -1.67 5.22
CA VAL A 145 15.00 -1.45 5.46
C VAL A 145 15.52 -2.30 6.62
N ILE A 146 14.76 -2.41 7.71
CA ILE A 146 15.18 -3.19 8.90
C ILE A 146 14.99 -4.70 8.72
N SER A 147 14.11 -5.12 7.82
CA SER A 147 13.71 -6.51 7.62
C SER A 147 14.68 -7.24 6.70
N ILE A 148 15.85 -7.60 7.22
CA ILE A 148 16.94 -8.21 6.44
C ILE A 148 17.12 -9.69 6.79
N GLY A 149 17.17 -10.57 5.79
CA GLY A 149 17.48 -12.00 6.02
C GLY A 149 16.47 -12.69 6.96
N PRO A 150 16.90 -13.43 8.00
CA PRO A 150 15.99 -14.22 8.84
C PRO A 150 15.04 -13.38 9.71
N ILE A 151 15.36 -12.11 10.00
CA ILE A 151 14.45 -11.20 10.71
C ILE A 151 13.34 -10.65 9.80
N ALA A 152 13.38 -10.92 8.49
CA ALA A 152 12.34 -10.50 7.56
C ALA A 152 10.96 -11.07 7.89
N ALA A 153 10.89 -12.24 8.53
CA ALA A 153 9.63 -12.81 9.00
C ALA A 153 8.93 -11.91 10.05
N ILE A 154 9.71 -11.30 10.96
CA ILE A 154 9.20 -10.33 11.94
C ILE A 154 8.72 -9.07 11.20
N GLY A 155 9.50 -8.62 10.21
CA GLY A 155 9.12 -7.56 9.29
C GLY A 155 7.76 -7.78 8.64
N GLY A 156 7.52 -9.00 8.15
CA GLY A 156 6.25 -9.41 7.57
C GLY A 156 5.08 -9.32 8.56
N LEU A 157 5.27 -9.78 9.81
CA LEU A 157 4.25 -9.69 10.85
C LEU A 157 3.93 -8.23 11.24
N ILE A 158 4.95 -7.39 11.41
CA ILE A 158 4.77 -5.96 11.65
C ILE A 158 4.06 -5.31 10.46
N GLY A 159 4.46 -5.67 9.24
CA GLY A 159 3.80 -5.22 8.01
C GLY A 159 2.33 -5.59 7.96
N LEU A 160 1.97 -6.80 8.40
CA LEU A 160 0.58 -7.25 8.50
C LEU A 160 -0.22 -6.40 9.51
N ILE A 161 0.34 -6.15 10.69
CA ILE A 161 -0.28 -5.30 11.73
C ILE A 161 -0.52 -3.88 11.18
N VAL A 162 0.50 -3.29 10.56
CA VAL A 162 0.39 -1.97 9.90
C VAL A 162 -0.64 -1.99 8.77
N GLY A 163 -0.76 -3.11 8.04
CA GLY A 163 -1.77 -3.34 7.02
C GLY A 163 -3.20 -3.30 7.56
N LEU A 164 -3.47 -4.05 8.62
CA LEU A 164 -4.76 -4.08 9.29
C LEU A 164 -5.11 -2.71 9.88
N TYR A 165 -4.14 -2.05 10.50
CA TYR A 165 -4.34 -0.71 11.04
C TYR A 165 -4.68 0.32 9.94
N ASN A 166 -4.03 0.23 8.77
CA ASN A 166 -4.35 1.07 7.62
C ASN A 166 -5.80 0.87 7.14
N VAL A 167 -6.32 -0.36 7.15
CA VAL A 167 -7.73 -0.63 6.81
C VAL A 167 -8.67 0.00 7.83
N TYR A 168 -8.35 -0.14 9.12
CA TYR A 168 -9.13 0.48 10.20
C TYR A 168 -9.18 2.02 10.07
N LEU A 169 -8.04 2.67 9.82
CA LEU A 169 -8.00 4.12 9.59
C LEU A 169 -8.74 4.54 8.32
N SER A 170 -8.67 3.72 7.26
CA SER A 170 -9.44 3.96 6.03
C SER A 170 -10.94 3.96 6.32
N TRP A 171 -11.42 3.00 7.11
CA TRP A 171 -12.82 2.96 7.55
C TRP A 171 -13.25 4.24 8.30
N LEU A 172 -12.44 4.70 9.25
CA LEU A 172 -12.71 5.95 9.98
C LEU A 172 -12.70 7.18 9.06
N SER A 173 -11.73 7.28 8.15
CA SER A 173 -11.66 8.40 7.19
C SER A 173 -12.84 8.44 6.23
N ILE A 174 -13.42 7.29 5.89
CA ILE A 174 -14.63 7.22 5.06
C ILE A 174 -15.85 7.61 5.88
N GLN A 175 -15.86 7.25 7.16
CA GLN A 175 -16.93 7.62 8.08
C GLN A 175 -17.03 9.14 8.21
N SER A 176 -15.91 9.82 8.51
CA SER A 176 -15.81 11.29 8.61
C SER A 176 -15.99 11.94 7.25
N GLY A 177 -15.08 11.65 6.31
CA GLY A 177 -14.95 12.36 5.03
C GLY A 177 -16.10 12.13 4.05
N MET A 178 -16.99 11.15 4.31
CA MET A 178 -18.24 10.99 3.56
C MET A 178 -19.50 11.20 4.40
N ASN A 179 -19.36 11.54 5.69
CA ASN A 179 -20.46 11.68 6.66
C ASN A 179 -21.38 10.45 6.69
N LEU A 180 -20.78 9.26 6.65
CA LEU A 180 -21.51 8.00 6.62
C LEU A 180 -21.60 7.36 8.01
N PRO A 181 -22.70 6.68 8.35
CA PRO A 181 -22.71 5.83 9.53
C PRO A 181 -21.71 4.67 9.37
N GLY A 182 -21.10 4.24 10.47
CA GLY A 182 -20.00 3.26 10.48
C GLY A 182 -20.30 1.98 9.70
N GLY A 183 -21.54 1.48 9.73
CA GLY A 183 -21.94 0.28 8.95
C GLY A 183 -21.88 0.48 7.43
N LYS A 184 -22.26 1.66 6.93
CA LYS A 184 -22.16 1.98 5.49
C LYS A 184 -20.71 2.24 5.09
N ALA A 185 -19.95 2.96 5.91
CA ALA A 185 -18.53 3.18 5.69
C ALA A 185 -17.76 1.84 5.63
N ALA A 186 -18.14 0.86 6.46
CA ALA A 186 -17.56 -0.48 6.45
C ALA A 186 -17.84 -1.20 5.11
N ALA A 187 -19.06 -1.09 4.57
CA ALA A 187 -19.38 -1.66 3.26
C ALA A 187 -18.55 -1.01 2.14
N VAL A 188 -18.38 0.32 2.17
CA VAL A 188 -17.60 1.07 1.18
C VAL A 188 -16.15 0.59 1.11
N ILE A 189 -15.50 0.30 2.24
CA ILE A 189 -14.12 -0.22 2.26
C ILE A 189 -14.06 -1.74 2.00
N ALA A 190 -15.07 -2.50 2.45
CA ALA A 190 -15.09 -3.96 2.31
C ALA A 190 -15.21 -4.39 0.85
N ILE A 191 -16.04 -3.73 0.03
CA ILE A 191 -16.24 -4.06 -1.38
C ILE A 191 -14.92 -4.10 -2.17
N PRO A 192 -14.11 -3.03 -2.21
CA PRO A 192 -12.84 -3.06 -2.94
C PRO A 192 -11.84 -4.03 -2.36
N LEU A 193 -11.83 -4.26 -1.04
CA LEU A 193 -10.96 -5.26 -0.42
C LEU A 193 -11.33 -6.68 -0.84
N VAL A 194 -12.62 -7.02 -0.89
CA VAL A 194 -13.09 -8.33 -1.39
C VAL A 194 -12.76 -8.49 -2.86
N VAL A 195 -12.99 -7.46 -3.69
CA VAL A 195 -12.64 -7.50 -5.12
C VAL A 195 -11.14 -7.69 -5.31
N LEU A 196 -10.31 -6.99 -4.52
CA LEU A 196 -8.86 -7.12 -4.56
C LEU A 196 -8.39 -8.50 -4.10
N LEU A 197 -9.01 -9.05 -3.05
CA LEU A 197 -8.74 -10.41 -2.57
C LEU A 197 -9.08 -11.46 -3.63
N LEU A 198 -10.28 -11.40 -4.21
CA LEU A 198 -10.70 -12.32 -5.27
C LEU A 198 -9.83 -12.18 -6.53
N GLY A 199 -9.49 -10.95 -6.91
CA GLY A 199 -8.58 -10.67 -8.01
C GLY A 199 -7.18 -11.25 -7.78
N CYS A 200 -6.61 -11.04 -6.59
CA CYS A 200 -5.32 -11.65 -6.21
C CYS A 200 -5.37 -13.18 -6.26
N CYS A 201 -6.43 -13.80 -5.72
CA CYS A 201 -6.60 -15.26 -5.79
C CYS A 201 -6.69 -15.75 -7.24
N ALA A 202 -7.45 -15.08 -8.09
CA ALA A 202 -7.56 -15.44 -9.50
C ALA A 202 -6.22 -15.33 -10.25
N ILE A 203 -5.45 -14.26 -10.01
CA ILE A 203 -4.11 -14.07 -10.61
C ILE A 203 -3.17 -15.19 -10.17
N VAL A 204 -3.16 -15.55 -8.88
CA VAL A 204 -2.33 -16.65 -8.37
C VAL A 204 -2.70 -17.97 -9.04
N ILE A 205 -3.99 -18.28 -9.14
CA ILE A 205 -4.47 -19.51 -9.80
C ILE A 205 -4.05 -19.55 -11.27
N VAL A 206 -4.28 -18.47 -12.03
CA VAL A 206 -3.86 -18.38 -13.43
C VAL A 206 -2.34 -18.54 -13.58
N SER A 207 -1.57 -17.93 -12.67
CA SER A 207 -0.11 -18.04 -12.66
C SER A 207 0.34 -19.48 -12.41
N LEU A 208 -0.27 -20.18 -11.44
CA LEU A 208 0.02 -21.58 -11.15
C LEU A 208 -0.33 -22.50 -12.32
N VAL A 209 -1.47 -22.27 -12.97
CA VAL A 209 -1.89 -23.04 -14.16
C VAL A 209 -0.93 -22.81 -15.33
N ALA A 210 -0.49 -21.57 -15.57
CA ALA A 210 0.48 -21.25 -16.61
C ALA A 210 1.86 -21.88 -16.36
N ILE A 211 2.28 -22.02 -15.10
CA ILE A 211 3.52 -22.73 -14.74
C ILE A 211 3.36 -24.23 -15.01
N ALA A 212 2.24 -24.82 -14.57
CA ALA A 212 1.97 -26.23 -14.75
C ALA A 212 1.91 -26.64 -16.24
N SER A 213 1.37 -25.77 -17.11
CA SER A 213 1.30 -26.03 -18.55
C SER A 213 2.66 -25.98 -19.25
N VAL A 214 3.57 -25.09 -18.84
CA VAL A 214 4.95 -25.02 -19.38
C VAL A 214 5.81 -26.20 -18.89
N SER A 215 5.53 -26.75 -17.70
CA SER A 215 6.28 -27.91 -17.19
C SER A 215 6.00 -29.22 -17.93
N GLN A 216 4.97 -29.28 -18.77
CA GLN A 216 4.56 -30.46 -19.53
C GLN A 216 4.99 -30.43 -21.01
N SER A 217 5.62 -29.34 -21.46
CA SER A 217 6.21 -29.16 -22.80
C SER A 217 7.73 -29.26 -22.76
#